data_AF-A0A317IRN2-F1
#
_entry.id   AF-A0A317IRN2-F1
#
_cell.length_a   1.000
_cell.length_b   1.000
_cell.length_c   1.000
_cell.angle_alpha   90.00
_cell.angle_beta   90.00
_cell.angle_gamma   90.00
#
_symmetry.space_group_name_H-M   'P 1'
#
loop_
_entity.id
_entity.type
_entity.pdbx_description
1 polymer ?
#
loop_
_entity_poly.entity_id
_entity_poly.type
_entity_poly.pdbx_seq_one_letter_code
_entity_poly.pdbx_strand_id
1 'polypeptide(L)'
;MPANATQSEQPAMPSTQNELKELLQVVPEWTRFLEEINSINTTGSAVKSAISSPLFSLFEKVGPKAIYNALCASRENRKTLSKLVRNHYLLLVASQILPRNATLRRFFQERRIDKDSQQGQITSIAAELAFNLEAALSKKIDERAEDGHKVLLPAYIQASANNAVIDFVKLESQWEKQTLQDLNLDGDQEDPRDNLSAETTKLPENLILSKEKVQYLNEFRNALTELFLRQKPAEQSLLTLDCVFGLGLSQYSTAGVEMTMRECCEKLSLSGETQARKIARCQVLLDKGMDQVRQLVREKLPVVAEYRQQQVNINSASRRDLRHQLDLTEGEIERLMIYRQYKKLVELVDKSVVKVDRLKELEKKGAAAVPVPVDINSATMRDLLDILAIPKAMAERLVSLRPFPDLASLVKKQALSEEELGRLTANGAVLRPVANQRTNINKVELIQLVKAGVDEATAGRLLLGRPYSSWQELEEFLGLEEGTWQVLRKNFILSEAYS
;
A
#
# COMPACT_ATOMS: atom_id res chain seq x y z
N MET A 1 -50.59 3.60 -27.18
CA MET A 1 -49.16 3.92 -27.01
C MET A 1 -48.80 3.79 -25.55
N PRO A 2 -47.87 2.88 -25.20
CA PRO A 2 -46.97 3.11 -24.09
C PRO A 2 -45.50 2.93 -24.49
N ALA A 3 -44.65 3.56 -23.70
CA ALA A 3 -43.24 3.82 -23.94
C ALA A 3 -42.36 2.57 -23.80
N ASN A 4 -41.41 2.44 -24.74
CA ASN A 4 -40.29 1.51 -24.66
C ASN A 4 -39.33 1.95 -23.55
N ALA A 5 -39.17 1.10 -22.54
CA ALA A 5 -38.05 1.16 -21.61
C ALA A 5 -36.79 0.62 -22.32
N THR A 6 -35.83 1.51 -22.58
CA THR A 6 -34.46 1.15 -22.96
C THR A 6 -33.79 0.43 -21.80
N GLN A 7 -33.66 -0.89 -21.94
CA GLN A 7 -32.78 -1.71 -21.10
C GLN A 7 -31.33 -1.33 -21.41
N SER A 8 -30.59 -0.97 -20.36
CA SER A 8 -29.15 -0.77 -20.38
C SER A 8 -28.46 -2.11 -20.67
N GLU A 9 -27.92 -2.26 -21.87
CA GLU A 9 -27.02 -3.36 -22.23
C GLU A 9 -25.76 -3.28 -21.34
N GLN A 10 -25.61 -4.24 -20.42
CA GLN A 10 -24.30 -4.56 -19.87
C GLN A 10 -23.42 -5.11 -21.02
N PRO A 11 -22.15 -4.71 -21.13
CA PRO A 11 -21.27 -5.25 -22.16
C PRO A 11 -21.04 -6.74 -21.90
N ALA A 12 -21.61 -7.57 -22.77
CA ALA A 12 -21.34 -9.01 -22.79
C ALA A 12 -19.83 -9.23 -22.94
N MET A 13 -19.21 -9.91 -21.98
CA MET A 13 -17.82 -10.34 -22.07
C MET A 13 -17.67 -11.24 -23.32
N PRO A 14 -16.92 -10.83 -24.35
CA PRO A 14 -16.68 -11.66 -25.52
C PRO A 14 -15.96 -12.96 -25.09
N SER A 15 -16.23 -14.05 -25.80
CA SER A 15 -15.60 -15.34 -25.50
C SER A 15 -14.09 -15.26 -25.75
N THR A 16 -13.32 -15.25 -24.67
CA THR A 16 -11.85 -15.19 -24.67
C THR A 16 -11.17 -16.23 -25.58
N GLN A 17 -11.87 -17.33 -25.91
CA GLN A 17 -11.40 -18.36 -26.84
C GLN A 17 -11.35 -17.89 -28.30
N ASN A 18 -12.27 -17.02 -28.74
CA ASN A 18 -12.28 -16.51 -30.11
C ASN A 18 -11.19 -15.46 -30.32
N GLU A 19 -11.01 -14.57 -29.35
CA GLU A 19 -9.93 -13.56 -29.34
C GLU A 19 -8.55 -14.21 -29.28
N LEU A 20 -8.42 -15.34 -28.59
CA LEU A 20 -7.19 -16.12 -28.58
C LEU A 20 -6.87 -16.74 -29.95
N LYS A 21 -7.88 -17.28 -30.65
CA LYS A 21 -7.71 -17.78 -32.02
C LYS A 21 -7.33 -16.66 -32.97
N GLU A 22 -7.96 -15.49 -32.84
CA GLU A 22 -7.64 -14.29 -33.60
C GLU A 22 -6.19 -13.85 -33.36
N LEU A 23 -5.72 -13.84 -32.10
CA LEU A 23 -4.33 -13.52 -31.78
C LEU A 23 -3.34 -14.48 -32.42
N LEU A 24 -3.60 -15.80 -32.33
CA LEU A 24 -2.72 -16.83 -32.88
C LEU A 24 -2.71 -16.86 -34.42
N GLN A 25 -3.77 -16.41 -35.08
CA GLN A 25 -3.77 -16.18 -36.53
C GLN A 25 -2.83 -15.04 -36.92
N VAL A 26 -2.73 -14.00 -36.08
CA VAL A 26 -1.89 -12.83 -36.34
C VAL A 26 -0.42 -13.09 -35.99
N VAL A 27 -0.15 -13.86 -34.94
CA VAL A 27 1.20 -14.13 -34.41
C VAL A 27 1.35 -15.61 -34.05
N PRO A 28 1.47 -16.52 -35.05
CA PRO A 28 1.46 -17.96 -34.82
C PRO A 28 2.67 -18.45 -34.00
N GLU A 29 3.80 -17.74 -34.01
CA GLU A 29 4.96 -18.08 -33.20
C GLU A 29 4.69 -18.06 -31.69
N TRP A 30 3.64 -17.36 -31.25
CA TRP A 30 3.27 -17.30 -29.83
C TRP A 30 2.55 -18.56 -29.32
N THR A 31 2.19 -19.49 -30.20
CA THR A 31 1.58 -20.79 -29.83
C THR A 31 2.46 -21.55 -28.83
N ARG A 32 3.78 -21.47 -28.96
CA ARG A 32 4.73 -22.12 -28.05
C ARG A 32 4.60 -21.61 -26.60
N PHE A 33 4.44 -20.31 -26.41
CA PHE A 33 4.25 -19.73 -25.08
C PHE A 33 2.93 -20.16 -24.46
N LEU A 34 1.89 -20.37 -25.28
CA LEU A 34 0.61 -20.86 -24.83
C LEU A 34 0.68 -22.33 -24.37
N GLU A 35 1.39 -23.18 -25.11
CA GLU A 35 1.64 -24.57 -24.73
C GLU A 35 2.42 -24.64 -23.41
N GLU A 36 3.45 -23.80 -23.23
CA GLU A 36 4.18 -23.66 -21.97
C GLU A 36 3.26 -23.28 -20.81
N ILE A 37 2.40 -22.26 -20.97
CA ILE A 37 1.46 -21.83 -19.92
C ILE A 37 0.49 -22.96 -19.55
N ASN A 38 -0.03 -23.69 -20.54
CA ASN A 38 -0.94 -24.81 -20.32
C ASN A 38 -0.26 -26.00 -19.62
N SER A 39 1.02 -26.27 -19.92
CA SER A 39 1.79 -27.34 -19.26
C SER A 39 2.16 -27.04 -17.80
N ILE A 40 2.34 -25.76 -17.45
CA ILE A 40 2.59 -25.35 -16.06
C ILE A 40 1.31 -25.51 -15.22
N ASN A 41 0.16 -25.17 -15.78
CA ASN A 41 -1.14 -25.30 -15.09
C ASN A 41 -1.53 -26.75 -14.78
N THR A 42 -1.00 -27.74 -15.53
CA THR A 42 -1.28 -29.16 -15.28
C THR A 42 -0.38 -29.81 -14.22
N THR A 43 0.72 -29.16 -13.81
CA THR A 43 1.77 -29.80 -13.00
C THR A 43 2.02 -29.20 -11.62
N GLY A 44 1.45 -28.02 -11.26
CA GLY A 44 1.66 -27.49 -9.91
C GLY A 44 0.83 -26.27 -9.51
N SER A 45 0.17 -26.39 -8.34
CA SER A 45 -0.41 -25.34 -7.50
C SER A 45 -1.49 -24.44 -8.14
N ALA A 46 -2.75 -24.86 -7.94
CA ALA A 46 -3.99 -24.15 -8.29
C ALA A 46 -4.24 -22.84 -7.50
N VAL A 47 -3.21 -22.14 -7.02
CA VAL A 47 -3.36 -21.04 -6.05
C VAL A 47 -3.16 -19.64 -6.66
N LYS A 48 -2.77 -19.51 -7.93
CA LYS A 48 -2.74 -18.19 -8.62
C LYS A 48 -3.84 -18.04 -9.68
N SER A 49 -5.01 -17.66 -9.14
CA SER A 49 -6.02 -16.76 -9.70
C SER A 49 -7.01 -17.29 -10.72
N ALA A 50 -8.25 -17.43 -10.26
CA ALA A 50 -9.48 -17.49 -11.05
C ALA A 50 -9.82 -16.14 -11.77
N ILE A 51 -8.85 -15.26 -11.98
CA ILE A 51 -9.06 -13.86 -12.40
C ILE A 51 -8.18 -13.47 -13.61
N SER A 52 -7.07 -14.16 -13.89
CA SER A 52 -6.24 -13.82 -15.06
C SER A 52 -6.81 -14.46 -16.33
N SER A 53 -7.27 -13.63 -17.27
CA SER A 53 -7.57 -14.08 -18.64
C SER A 53 -6.36 -14.82 -19.24
N PRO A 54 -6.53 -15.95 -19.94
CA PRO A 54 -5.42 -16.68 -20.55
C PRO A 54 -4.58 -15.82 -21.50
N LEU A 55 -5.20 -14.82 -22.14
CA LEU A 55 -4.53 -13.83 -22.98
C LEU A 55 -3.58 -12.92 -22.18
N PHE A 56 -3.96 -12.55 -20.95
CA PHE A 56 -3.12 -11.74 -20.09
C PHE A 56 -1.83 -12.48 -19.72
N SER A 57 -1.95 -13.73 -19.28
CA SER A 57 -0.80 -14.57 -18.93
C SER A 57 0.13 -14.80 -20.14
N LEU A 58 -0.45 -14.92 -21.34
CA LEU A 58 0.32 -14.98 -22.59
C LEU A 58 1.12 -13.68 -22.80
N PHE A 59 0.48 -12.52 -22.70
CA PHE A 59 1.18 -11.23 -22.86
C PHE A 59 2.27 -11.00 -21.81
N GLU A 60 2.06 -11.40 -20.55
CA GLU A 60 3.09 -11.34 -19.52
C GLU A 60 4.29 -12.22 -19.86
N LYS A 61 4.05 -13.43 -20.36
CA LYS A 61 5.10 -14.40 -20.72
C LYS A 61 5.90 -13.97 -21.95
N VAL A 62 5.21 -13.47 -22.97
CA VAL A 62 5.81 -12.95 -24.23
C VAL A 62 6.66 -11.71 -23.93
N GLY A 63 6.14 -10.82 -23.10
CA GLY A 63 6.83 -9.64 -22.63
C GLY A 63 6.75 -8.42 -23.57
N PRO A 64 6.96 -7.20 -23.04
CA PRO A 64 6.77 -5.92 -23.75
C PRO A 64 7.51 -5.79 -25.08
N LYS A 65 8.76 -6.26 -25.15
CA LYS A 65 9.61 -6.10 -26.34
C LYS A 65 9.13 -6.96 -27.50
N ALA A 66 8.71 -8.20 -27.23
CA ALA A 66 8.19 -9.09 -28.26
C ALA A 66 6.81 -8.62 -28.77
N ILE A 67 5.94 -8.13 -27.88
CA ILE A 67 4.66 -7.51 -28.27
C ILE A 67 4.90 -6.30 -29.20
N TYR A 68 5.82 -5.42 -28.84
CA TYR A 68 6.18 -4.26 -29.66
C TYR A 68 6.72 -4.67 -31.04
N ASN A 69 7.65 -5.62 -31.08
CA ASN A 69 8.20 -6.12 -32.33
C ASN A 69 7.13 -6.77 -33.23
N ALA A 70 6.19 -7.52 -32.65
CA ALA A 70 5.06 -8.10 -33.38
C ALA A 70 4.15 -7.00 -33.97
N LEU A 71 3.88 -5.93 -33.23
CA LEU A 71 3.11 -4.77 -33.72
C LEU A 71 3.84 -4.01 -34.84
N CYS A 72 5.17 -3.94 -34.79
CA CYS A 72 5.98 -3.36 -35.86
C CYS A 72 5.98 -4.23 -37.13
N ALA A 73 6.06 -5.56 -36.98
CA ALA A 73 6.09 -6.52 -38.07
C ALA A 73 4.73 -6.67 -38.78
N SER A 74 3.64 -6.74 -38.02
CA SER A 74 2.30 -7.03 -38.54
C SER A 74 1.57 -5.76 -39.00
N ARG A 75 1.96 -5.19 -40.15
CA ARG A 75 1.36 -3.95 -40.69
C ARG A 75 -0.14 -4.08 -40.98
N GLU A 76 -0.57 -5.17 -41.61
CA GLU A 76 -1.97 -5.38 -42.03
C GLU A 76 -2.90 -5.63 -40.83
N ASN A 77 -2.40 -6.39 -39.84
CA ASN A 77 -3.16 -6.77 -38.64
C ASN A 77 -2.87 -5.89 -37.42
N ARG A 78 -2.16 -4.77 -37.60
CA ARG A 78 -1.71 -3.90 -36.50
C ARG A 78 -2.86 -3.42 -35.62
N LYS A 79 -3.95 -2.98 -36.24
CA LYS A 79 -5.12 -2.45 -35.53
C LYS A 79 -5.77 -3.52 -34.66
N THR A 80 -5.89 -4.74 -35.18
CA THR A 80 -6.44 -5.89 -34.45
C THR A 80 -5.54 -6.27 -33.27
N LEU A 81 -4.23 -6.40 -33.49
CA LEU A 81 -3.29 -6.73 -32.43
C LEU A 81 -3.24 -5.63 -31.35
N SER A 82 -3.25 -4.36 -31.75
CA SER A 82 -3.30 -3.21 -30.85
C SER A 82 -4.55 -3.22 -29.96
N LYS A 83 -5.72 -3.51 -30.55
CA LYS A 83 -6.99 -3.67 -29.83
C LYS A 83 -6.92 -4.81 -28.81
N LEU A 84 -6.33 -5.96 -29.17
CA LEU A 84 -6.16 -7.09 -28.26
C LEU A 84 -5.22 -6.74 -27.09
N VAL A 85 -4.10 -6.08 -27.37
CA VAL A 85 -3.16 -5.60 -26.34
C VAL A 85 -3.84 -4.58 -25.43
N ARG A 86 -4.64 -3.65 -25.97
CA ARG A 86 -5.40 -2.69 -25.16
C ARG A 86 -6.36 -3.41 -24.21
N ASN A 87 -7.22 -4.27 -24.76
CA ASN A 87 -8.33 -4.87 -24.02
C ASN A 87 -7.87 -5.92 -22.99
N HIS A 88 -6.87 -6.72 -23.32
CA HIS A 88 -6.47 -7.86 -22.49
C HIS A 88 -5.15 -7.69 -21.75
N TYR A 89 -4.38 -6.63 -22.04
CA TYR A 89 -3.17 -6.33 -21.30
C TYR A 89 -3.28 -4.97 -20.61
N LEU A 90 -3.33 -3.87 -21.36
CA LEU A 90 -3.28 -2.52 -20.79
C LEU A 90 -4.43 -2.24 -19.82
N LEU A 91 -5.66 -2.61 -20.20
CA LEU A 91 -6.84 -2.44 -19.35
C LEU A 91 -6.73 -3.24 -18.03
N LEU A 92 -6.25 -4.48 -18.08
CA LEU A 92 -6.10 -5.33 -16.90
C LEU A 92 -4.96 -4.86 -15.99
N VAL A 93 -3.83 -4.41 -16.55
CA VAL A 93 -2.76 -3.82 -15.74
C VAL A 93 -3.25 -2.53 -15.07
N ALA A 94 -3.96 -1.67 -15.81
CA ALA A 94 -4.52 -0.44 -15.27
C ALA A 94 -5.52 -0.70 -14.14
N SER A 95 -6.45 -1.66 -14.32
CA SER A 95 -7.46 -2.01 -13.32
C SER A 95 -6.87 -2.65 -12.06
N GLN A 96 -5.68 -3.25 -12.14
CA GLN A 96 -4.96 -3.74 -10.97
C GLN A 96 -4.19 -2.63 -10.22
N ILE A 97 -3.70 -1.62 -10.95
CA ILE A 97 -2.91 -0.51 -10.38
C ILE A 97 -3.80 0.53 -9.70
N LEU A 98 -4.89 0.94 -10.36
CA LEU A 98 -5.73 2.06 -9.92
C LEU A 98 -6.34 1.88 -8.50
N PRO A 99 -6.87 0.70 -8.10
CA PRO A 99 -7.39 0.49 -6.75
C PRO A 99 -6.32 0.65 -5.65
N ARG A 100 -5.04 0.49 -6.00
CA ARG A 100 -3.91 0.61 -5.07
C ARG A 100 -3.34 2.03 -5.01
N ASN A 101 -3.81 2.94 -5.85
CA ASN A 101 -3.37 4.32 -5.85
C ASN A 101 -3.87 5.05 -4.58
N ALA A 102 -2.93 5.60 -3.81
CA ALA A 102 -3.23 6.24 -2.53
C ALA A 102 -4.08 7.52 -2.70
N THR A 103 -3.79 8.33 -3.73
CA THR A 103 -4.50 9.58 -4.03
C THR A 103 -5.96 9.30 -4.37
N LEU A 104 -6.23 8.33 -5.25
CA LEU A 104 -7.60 7.95 -5.64
C LEU A 104 -8.37 7.38 -4.44
N ARG A 105 -7.76 6.51 -3.65
CA ARG A 105 -8.39 5.96 -2.44
C ARG A 105 -8.74 7.03 -1.42
N ARG A 106 -7.83 7.98 -1.21
CA ARG A 106 -8.06 9.11 -0.31
C ARG A 106 -9.23 9.96 -0.78
N PHE A 107 -9.25 10.31 -2.07
CA PHE A 107 -10.34 11.05 -2.71
C PHE A 107 -11.70 10.34 -2.52
N PHE A 108 -11.77 9.03 -2.73
CA PHE A 108 -13.00 8.26 -2.50
C PHE A 108 -13.43 8.20 -1.04
N GLN A 109 -12.47 8.08 -0.11
CA GLN A 109 -12.74 8.05 1.33
C GLN A 109 -13.25 9.40 1.84
N GLU A 110 -12.64 10.50 1.41
CA GLU A 110 -13.05 11.86 1.78
C GLU A 110 -14.49 12.15 1.30
N ARG A 111 -14.84 11.68 0.11
CA ARG A 111 -16.18 11.85 -0.49
C ARG A 111 -17.21 10.79 -0.10
N ARG A 112 -16.79 9.78 0.67
CA ARG A 112 -17.65 8.66 1.12
C ARG A 112 -18.39 7.97 -0.04
N ILE A 113 -17.74 7.87 -1.21
CA ILE A 113 -18.32 7.21 -2.39
C ILE A 113 -18.53 5.73 -2.08
N ASP A 114 -19.66 5.16 -2.48
CA ASP A 114 -19.96 3.75 -2.28
C ASP A 114 -19.05 2.84 -3.12
N LYS A 115 -18.87 1.58 -2.71
CA LYS A 115 -17.90 0.67 -3.34
C LYS A 115 -18.21 0.37 -4.81
N ASP A 116 -19.48 0.34 -5.19
CA ASP A 116 -19.89 0.00 -6.55
C ASP A 116 -19.60 1.18 -7.49
N SER A 117 -19.90 2.40 -7.05
CA SER A 117 -19.50 3.63 -7.74
C SER A 117 -17.99 3.79 -7.84
N GLN A 118 -17.23 3.46 -6.78
CA GLN A 118 -15.76 3.44 -6.83
C GLN A 118 -15.25 2.49 -7.92
N GLN A 119 -15.80 1.27 -7.97
CA GLN A 119 -15.41 0.29 -8.97
C GLN A 119 -15.80 0.72 -10.39
N GLY A 120 -16.95 1.36 -10.57
CA GLY A 120 -17.38 1.96 -11.83
C GLY A 120 -16.42 3.04 -12.31
N GLN A 121 -16.04 3.98 -11.44
CA GLN A 121 -15.08 5.04 -11.76
C GLN A 121 -13.68 4.48 -12.06
N ILE A 122 -13.19 3.51 -11.28
CA ILE A 122 -11.92 2.83 -11.55
C ILE A 122 -11.94 2.17 -12.94
N THR A 123 -13.05 1.52 -13.29
CA THR A 123 -13.19 0.84 -14.59
C THR A 123 -13.20 1.85 -15.74
N SER A 124 -13.88 2.99 -15.56
CA SER A 124 -13.89 4.09 -16.53
C SER A 124 -12.49 4.70 -16.73
N ILE A 125 -11.78 5.04 -15.65
CA ILE A 125 -10.41 5.56 -15.70
C ILE A 125 -9.46 4.54 -16.35
N ALA A 126 -9.60 3.25 -16.02
CA ALA A 126 -8.79 2.19 -16.61
C ALA A 126 -8.99 2.08 -18.12
N ALA A 127 -10.24 2.19 -18.60
CA ALA A 127 -10.58 2.15 -20.01
C ALA A 127 -9.95 3.32 -20.75
N GLU A 128 -10.14 4.55 -20.27
CA GLU A 128 -9.55 5.75 -20.88
C GLU A 128 -8.02 5.69 -20.91
N LEU A 129 -7.41 5.26 -19.80
CA LEU A 129 -5.96 5.08 -19.72
C LEU A 129 -5.46 4.06 -20.76
N ALA A 130 -6.17 2.95 -20.93
CA ALA A 130 -5.80 1.93 -21.92
C ALA A 130 -5.86 2.48 -23.35
N PHE A 131 -6.88 3.30 -23.70
CA PHE A 131 -6.95 3.99 -24.98
C PHE A 131 -5.79 4.99 -25.18
N ASN A 132 -5.46 5.77 -24.16
CA ASN A 132 -4.35 6.74 -24.22
C ASN A 132 -2.99 6.04 -24.39
N LEU A 133 -2.79 4.92 -23.71
CA LEU A 133 -1.60 4.09 -23.85
C LEU A 133 -1.52 3.41 -25.22
N GLU A 134 -2.64 2.96 -25.78
CA GLU A 134 -2.71 2.44 -27.15
C GLU A 134 -2.33 3.52 -28.18
N ALA A 135 -2.83 4.74 -28.02
CA ALA A 135 -2.50 5.86 -28.89
C ALA A 135 -1.00 6.23 -28.79
N ALA A 136 -0.44 6.26 -27.57
CA ALA A 136 0.98 6.49 -27.34
C ALA A 136 1.86 5.39 -27.96
N LEU A 137 1.43 4.13 -27.85
CA LEU A 137 2.10 2.99 -28.45
C LEU A 137 2.07 3.08 -29.99
N SER A 138 0.90 3.39 -30.56
CA SER A 138 0.72 3.56 -32.01
C SER A 138 1.63 4.66 -32.55
N LYS A 139 1.69 5.81 -31.87
CA LYS A 139 2.60 6.90 -32.20
C LYS A 139 4.06 6.46 -32.20
N LYS A 140 4.49 5.68 -31.20
CA LYS A 140 5.87 5.18 -31.11
C LYS A 140 6.21 4.17 -32.21
N ILE A 141 5.24 3.33 -32.59
CA ILE A 141 5.39 2.40 -33.71
C ILE A 141 5.53 3.16 -35.03
N ASP A 142 4.74 4.21 -35.25
CA ASP A 142 4.80 5.04 -36.45
C ASP A 142 6.11 5.83 -36.54
N GLU A 143 6.63 6.31 -35.40
CA GLU A 143 7.96 6.92 -35.26
C GLU A 143 9.12 5.92 -35.41
N ARG A 144 8.85 4.60 -35.39
CA ARG A 144 9.85 3.51 -35.32
C ARG A 144 10.87 3.69 -34.19
N ALA A 145 10.42 4.19 -33.04
CA ALA A 145 11.30 4.40 -31.90
C ALA A 145 11.84 3.05 -31.39
N GLU A 146 13.16 2.92 -31.20
CA GLU A 146 13.79 1.69 -30.68
C GLU A 146 13.27 1.34 -29.26
N ASP A 147 12.90 2.36 -28.51
CA ASP A 147 12.42 2.25 -27.14
C ASP A 147 10.89 2.33 -26.99
N GLY A 148 10.13 2.22 -28.08
CA GLY A 148 8.67 2.26 -28.06
C GLY A 148 8.03 1.17 -27.18
N HIS A 149 8.71 0.04 -26.98
CA HIS A 149 8.28 -1.03 -26.07
C HIS A 149 8.16 -0.59 -24.60
N LYS A 150 8.79 0.52 -24.21
CA LYS A 150 8.71 1.06 -22.83
C LYS A 150 7.28 1.45 -22.43
N VAL A 151 6.42 1.80 -23.39
CA VAL A 151 5.01 2.14 -23.12
C VAL A 151 4.24 0.96 -22.50
N LEU A 152 4.65 -0.27 -22.81
CA LEU A 152 4.06 -1.50 -22.30
C LEU A 152 4.65 -1.94 -20.95
N LEU A 153 5.66 -1.26 -20.40
CA LEU A 153 6.26 -1.64 -19.13
C LEU A 153 5.33 -1.27 -17.95
N PRO A 154 5.21 -2.13 -16.92
CA PRO A 154 4.39 -1.84 -15.75
C PRO A 154 4.71 -0.51 -15.07
N ALA A 155 6.00 -0.12 -15.01
CA ALA A 155 6.42 1.16 -14.43
C ALA A 155 5.90 2.38 -15.22
N TYR A 156 5.88 2.29 -16.56
CA TYR A 156 5.34 3.36 -17.40
C TYR A 156 3.82 3.45 -17.28
N ILE A 157 3.14 2.30 -17.25
CA ILE A 157 1.70 2.21 -17.04
C ILE A 157 1.33 2.77 -15.66
N GLN A 158 2.10 2.45 -14.62
CA GLN A 158 1.91 2.98 -13.28
C GLN A 158 2.08 4.50 -13.22
N ALA A 159 3.12 5.05 -13.85
CA ALA A 159 3.30 6.49 -13.94
C ALA A 159 2.13 7.17 -14.68
N SER A 160 1.66 6.56 -15.76
CA SER A 160 0.52 7.06 -16.54
C SER A 160 -0.79 6.97 -15.76
N ALA A 161 -0.99 5.89 -14.99
CA ALA A 161 -2.14 5.73 -14.10
C ALA A 161 -2.17 6.79 -13.00
N ASN A 162 -1.02 7.12 -12.42
CA ASN A 162 -0.92 8.21 -11.44
C ASN A 162 -1.33 9.55 -12.06
N ASN A 163 -0.87 9.86 -13.27
CA ASN A 163 -1.25 11.08 -13.98
C ASN A 163 -2.76 11.12 -14.28
N ALA A 164 -3.31 10.01 -14.79
CA ALA A 164 -4.75 9.90 -15.05
C ALA A 164 -5.60 10.10 -13.80
N VAL A 165 -5.18 9.55 -12.65
CA VAL A 165 -5.84 9.79 -11.35
C VAL A 165 -5.81 11.27 -10.98
N ILE A 166 -4.68 11.93 -11.14
CA ILE A 166 -4.55 13.37 -10.84
C ILE A 166 -5.47 14.19 -11.72
N ASP A 167 -5.51 13.89 -13.01
CA ASP A 167 -6.36 14.61 -13.97
C ASP A 167 -7.85 14.37 -13.67
N PHE A 168 -8.23 13.12 -13.34
CA PHE A 168 -9.58 12.79 -12.89
C PHE A 168 -9.97 13.59 -11.64
N VAL A 169 -9.14 13.57 -10.59
CA VAL A 169 -9.41 14.33 -9.34
C VAL A 169 -9.53 15.83 -9.62
N LYS A 170 -8.68 16.38 -10.49
CA LYS A 170 -8.76 17.80 -10.90
C LYS A 170 -10.04 18.10 -11.65
N LEU A 171 -10.44 17.26 -12.60
CA LEU A 171 -11.67 17.45 -13.39
C LEU A 171 -12.90 17.39 -12.50
N GLU A 172 -13.00 16.39 -11.62
CA GLU A 172 -14.09 16.29 -10.64
C GLU A 172 -14.13 17.51 -9.71
N SER A 173 -12.98 17.92 -9.17
CA SER A 173 -12.90 19.11 -8.31
C SER A 173 -13.27 20.40 -9.06
N GLN A 174 -12.92 20.51 -10.34
CA GLN A 174 -13.28 21.66 -11.18
C GLN A 174 -14.77 21.66 -11.54
N TRP A 175 -15.30 20.49 -11.90
CA TRP A 175 -16.71 20.31 -12.18
C TRP A 175 -17.55 20.72 -10.97
N GLU A 176 -17.18 20.28 -9.76
CA GLU A 176 -17.84 20.72 -8.53
C GLU A 176 -17.70 22.21 -8.27
N LYS A 177 -16.52 22.80 -8.46
CA LYS A 177 -16.37 24.25 -8.31
C LYS A 177 -17.27 25.02 -9.26
N GLN A 178 -17.56 24.49 -10.44
CA GLN A 178 -18.44 25.10 -11.43
C GLN A 178 -19.91 24.86 -11.10
N THR A 179 -20.30 23.67 -10.65
CA THR A 179 -21.69 23.34 -10.30
C THR A 179 -22.14 23.88 -8.95
N LEU A 180 -21.22 24.06 -8.00
CA LEU A 180 -21.49 24.65 -6.68
C LEU A 180 -21.51 26.19 -6.68
N GLN A 181 -21.17 26.85 -7.79
CA GLN A 181 -21.25 28.32 -7.91
C GLN A 181 -22.70 28.85 -7.95
N ASP A 182 -23.67 27.99 -8.28
CA ASP A 182 -25.10 28.36 -8.38
C ASP A 182 -25.92 28.06 -7.11
N LEU A 183 -25.29 27.61 -6.02
CA LEU A 183 -25.97 27.39 -4.75
C LEU A 183 -26.20 28.72 -4.00
N ASN A 184 -27.44 29.21 -4.03
CA ASN A 184 -27.93 30.19 -3.06
C ASN A 184 -28.03 29.50 -1.69
N LEU A 185 -26.97 29.60 -0.89
CA LEU A 185 -26.95 29.09 0.47
C LEU A 185 -27.72 30.05 1.38
N ASP A 186 -28.63 29.51 2.19
CA ASP A 186 -29.23 30.25 3.31
C ASP A 186 -28.16 30.54 4.36
N GLY A 187 -28.28 31.66 5.08
CA GLY A 187 -27.22 32.21 5.96
C GLY A 187 -26.70 31.30 7.08
N ASP A 188 -27.39 30.19 7.36
CA ASP A 188 -27.04 29.22 8.40
C ASP A 188 -26.45 27.90 7.85
N GLN A 189 -26.40 27.70 6.52
CA GLN A 189 -25.80 26.50 5.93
C GLN A 189 -24.28 26.66 5.76
N GLU A 190 -23.51 25.67 6.26
CA GLU A 190 -22.07 25.59 6.01
C GLU A 190 -21.80 25.53 4.50
N ASP A 191 -20.94 26.43 4.03
CA ASP A 191 -20.63 26.55 2.61
C ASP A 191 -19.79 25.34 2.16
N PRO A 192 -20.31 24.46 1.27
CA PRO A 192 -19.53 23.34 0.76
C PRO A 192 -18.27 23.78 0.01
N ARG A 193 -18.17 25.05 -0.41
CA ARG A 193 -16.97 25.63 -1.03
C ARG A 193 -15.81 25.79 -0.05
N ASP A 194 -16.08 25.94 1.24
CA ASP A 194 -15.03 26.05 2.27
C ASP A 194 -14.27 24.72 2.45
N ASN A 195 -14.93 23.58 2.18
CA ASN A 195 -14.29 22.26 2.13
C ASN A 195 -13.37 22.08 0.90
N LEU A 196 -13.72 22.68 -0.25
CA LEU A 196 -12.94 22.63 -1.50
C LEU A 196 -11.66 23.49 -1.48
N SER A 197 -11.69 24.62 -0.76
CA SER A 197 -10.53 25.52 -0.65
C SER A 197 -9.35 24.84 0.06
N ALA A 198 -9.65 23.95 1.02
CA ALA A 198 -8.67 23.13 1.72
C ALA A 198 -8.01 22.08 0.81
N GLU A 199 -8.70 21.53 -0.20
CA GLU A 199 -8.15 20.46 -1.05
C GLU A 199 -7.09 20.94 -2.04
N THR A 200 -7.22 22.16 -2.57
CA THR A 200 -6.26 22.68 -3.58
C THR A 200 -5.04 23.37 -2.97
N THR A 201 -5.16 23.92 -1.76
CA THR A 201 -4.01 24.49 -1.03
C THR A 201 -3.30 23.48 -0.13
N LYS A 202 -3.94 22.36 0.27
CA LYS A 202 -3.36 21.35 1.18
C LYS A 202 -2.96 20.02 0.51
N LEU A 203 -2.82 19.96 -0.81
CA LEU A 203 -2.16 18.83 -1.47
C LEU A 203 -0.74 19.24 -1.93
N PRO A 204 0.28 19.10 -1.05
CA PRO A 204 1.69 19.31 -1.40
C PRO A 204 2.13 18.51 -2.64
N GLU A 205 1.52 17.35 -2.86
CA GLU A 205 1.68 16.51 -4.04
C GLU A 205 1.43 17.27 -5.36
N ASN A 206 0.40 18.13 -5.40
CA ASN A 206 -0.01 18.86 -6.60
C ASN A 206 0.89 20.07 -6.93
N LEU A 207 1.50 20.70 -5.92
CA LEU A 207 2.57 21.70 -6.11
C LEU A 207 3.80 21.04 -6.75
N ILE A 208 4.18 19.87 -6.24
CA ILE A 208 5.37 19.13 -6.65
C ILE A 208 5.20 18.45 -8.01
N LEU A 209 3.98 18.13 -8.46
CA LEU A 209 3.69 17.54 -9.78
C LEU A 209 3.76 18.53 -10.96
N SER A 210 3.94 19.83 -10.69
CA SER A 210 4.15 20.85 -11.72
C SER A 210 5.59 20.82 -12.27
N LYS A 211 5.91 21.66 -13.27
CA LYS A 211 7.22 21.75 -13.97
C LYS A 211 8.45 21.84 -13.05
N GLU A 212 8.23 22.17 -11.78
CA GLU A 212 9.20 22.17 -10.69
C GLU A 212 9.86 20.80 -10.44
N LYS A 213 9.21 19.67 -10.75
CA LYS A 213 9.75 18.31 -10.53
C LYS A 213 11.04 18.04 -11.29
N VAL A 214 11.11 18.44 -12.56
CA VAL A 214 12.32 18.24 -13.39
C VAL A 214 13.44 19.14 -12.90
N GLN A 215 13.12 20.36 -12.49
CA GLN A 215 14.09 21.31 -11.96
C GLN A 215 14.67 20.82 -10.63
N TYR A 216 13.83 20.46 -9.64
CA TYR A 216 14.29 19.92 -8.36
C TYR A 216 15.06 18.59 -8.51
N LEU A 217 14.67 17.73 -9.45
CA LEU A 217 15.41 16.49 -9.74
C LEU A 217 16.77 16.78 -10.39
N ASN A 218 16.85 17.75 -11.30
CA ASN A 218 18.11 18.18 -11.90
C ASN A 218 19.00 18.87 -10.87
N GLU A 219 18.44 19.73 -10.02
CA GLU A 219 19.14 20.36 -8.89
C GLU A 219 19.65 19.31 -7.89
N PHE A 220 18.83 18.31 -7.56
CA PHE A 220 19.25 17.18 -6.73
C PHE A 220 20.37 16.38 -7.38
N ARG A 221 20.24 16.07 -8.67
CA ARG A 221 21.28 15.35 -9.43
C ARG A 221 22.58 16.15 -9.44
N ASN A 222 22.52 17.46 -9.70
CA ASN A 222 23.68 18.34 -9.67
C ASN A 222 24.31 18.39 -8.27
N ALA A 223 23.50 18.51 -7.22
CA ALA A 223 23.96 18.54 -5.84
C ALA A 223 24.60 17.20 -5.42
N LEU A 224 24.04 16.06 -5.86
CA LEU A 224 24.66 14.74 -5.70
C LEU A 224 25.99 14.68 -6.44
N THR A 225 26.03 15.07 -7.72
CA THR A 225 27.27 15.10 -8.50
C THR A 225 28.34 15.96 -7.82
N GLU A 226 27.98 17.14 -7.31
CA GLU A 226 28.91 17.97 -6.53
C GLU A 226 29.39 17.28 -5.26
N LEU A 227 28.52 16.60 -4.51
CA LEU A 227 28.90 15.89 -3.30
C LEU A 227 29.89 14.75 -3.60
N PHE A 228 29.67 14.01 -4.68
CA PHE A 228 30.60 12.99 -5.16
C PHE A 228 31.93 13.56 -5.67
N LEU A 229 31.93 14.79 -6.23
CA LEU A 229 33.12 15.44 -6.75
C LEU A 229 33.95 16.15 -5.67
N ARG A 230 33.31 16.72 -4.63
CA ARG A 230 33.97 17.50 -3.56
C ARG A 230 34.80 16.65 -2.60
N GLN A 231 34.41 15.39 -2.39
CA GLN A 231 35.14 14.51 -1.48
C GLN A 231 36.22 13.73 -2.23
N LYS A 232 37.47 14.19 -2.15
CA LYS A 232 38.64 13.34 -2.44
C LYS A 232 39.46 13.10 -1.17
N PRO A 233 39.79 11.84 -0.83
CA PRO A 233 39.37 10.61 -1.52
C PRO A 233 37.87 10.32 -1.28
N ALA A 234 37.16 9.87 -2.33
CA ALA A 234 35.72 9.61 -2.29
C ALA A 234 35.39 8.68 -1.12
N GLU A 235 34.51 9.13 -0.24
CA GLU A 235 34.16 8.37 0.96
C GLU A 235 33.52 7.05 0.53
N GLN A 236 34.04 5.93 1.05
CA GLN A 236 33.62 4.58 0.64
C GLN A 236 32.09 4.37 0.74
N SER A 237 31.40 5.16 1.58
CA SER A 237 29.93 5.15 1.72
C SER A 237 29.22 5.56 0.43
N LEU A 238 29.68 6.60 -0.24
CA LEU A 238 29.04 7.13 -1.45
C LEU A 238 29.29 6.23 -2.65
N LEU A 239 30.51 5.70 -2.77
CA LEU A 239 30.83 4.68 -3.80
C LEU A 239 29.98 3.42 -3.62
N THR A 240 29.79 2.98 -2.37
CA THR A 240 28.89 1.84 -2.07
C THR A 240 27.47 2.13 -2.53
N LEU A 241 26.96 3.33 -2.24
CA LEU A 241 25.62 3.76 -2.63
C LEU A 241 25.45 3.82 -4.16
N ASP A 242 26.43 4.39 -4.86
CA ASP A 242 26.44 4.46 -6.32
C ASP A 242 26.48 3.08 -6.99
N CYS A 243 27.26 2.13 -6.47
CA CYS A 243 27.30 0.76 -6.98
C CYS A 243 25.99 0.01 -6.73
N VAL A 244 25.43 0.09 -5.52
CA VAL A 244 24.20 -0.65 -5.17
C VAL A 244 23.02 -0.17 -6.02
N PHE A 245 22.84 1.14 -6.18
CA PHE A 245 21.71 1.70 -6.93
C PHE A 245 21.99 1.95 -8.42
N GLY A 246 23.20 1.66 -8.91
CA GLY A 246 23.54 1.84 -10.32
C GLY A 246 23.41 3.29 -10.78
N LEU A 247 23.88 4.27 -10.01
CA LEU A 247 23.70 5.70 -10.37
C LEU A 247 24.66 6.14 -11.50
N GLY A 248 25.74 5.40 -11.74
CA GLY A 248 26.74 5.70 -12.76
C GLY A 248 27.56 6.96 -12.45
N LEU A 249 27.72 7.30 -11.17
CA LEU A 249 28.45 8.50 -10.73
C LEU A 249 29.94 8.25 -10.50
N SER A 250 30.36 6.99 -10.38
CA SER A 250 31.74 6.57 -10.21
C SER A 250 32.16 5.53 -11.26
N GLN A 251 33.47 5.30 -11.37
CA GLN A 251 34.06 4.27 -12.24
C GLN A 251 33.64 2.83 -11.86
N TYR A 252 33.05 2.63 -10.68
CA TYR A 252 32.64 1.33 -10.18
C TYR A 252 31.14 1.04 -10.42
N SER A 253 30.37 2.00 -10.91
CA SER A 253 28.94 1.86 -11.17
C SER A 253 28.60 2.11 -12.63
N THR A 254 27.57 1.42 -13.12
CA THR A 254 27.02 1.63 -14.46
C THR A 254 25.59 2.14 -14.31
N ALA A 255 25.27 3.24 -14.99
CA ALA A 255 23.94 3.85 -14.90
C ALA A 255 22.83 2.85 -15.26
N GLY A 256 21.89 2.62 -14.34
CA GLY A 256 20.75 1.71 -14.51
C GLY A 256 21.05 0.23 -14.25
N VAL A 257 22.26 -0.12 -13.79
CA VAL A 257 22.62 -1.49 -13.41
C VAL A 257 22.83 -1.55 -11.90
N GLU A 258 21.81 -2.01 -11.17
CA GLU A 258 21.90 -2.26 -9.73
C GLU A 258 22.82 -3.47 -9.46
N MET A 259 23.65 -3.36 -8.44
CA MET A 259 24.56 -4.43 -8.03
C MET A 259 24.13 -5.00 -6.69
N THR A 260 24.23 -6.32 -6.54
CA THR A 260 24.02 -6.95 -5.23
C THR A 260 25.11 -6.52 -4.25
N MET A 261 24.82 -6.56 -2.94
CA MET A 261 25.83 -6.21 -1.93
C MET A 261 27.09 -7.07 -2.04
N ARG A 262 26.98 -8.33 -2.49
CA ARG A 262 28.12 -9.23 -2.70
C ARG A 262 29.02 -8.71 -3.81
N GLU A 263 28.45 -8.39 -4.97
CA GLU A 263 29.19 -7.85 -6.12
C GLU A 263 29.81 -6.48 -5.78
N CYS A 264 29.10 -5.64 -5.02
CA CYS A 264 29.64 -4.38 -4.51
C CYS A 264 30.87 -4.60 -3.63
N CYS A 265 30.83 -5.59 -2.72
CA CYS A 265 31.97 -5.90 -1.85
C CYS A 265 33.21 -6.33 -2.64
N GLU A 266 33.01 -7.12 -3.69
CA GLU A 266 34.09 -7.60 -4.57
C GLU A 266 34.66 -6.45 -5.40
N LYS A 267 33.79 -5.67 -6.05
CA LYS A 267 34.19 -4.55 -6.91
C LYS A 267 34.87 -3.42 -6.16
N LEU A 268 34.42 -3.11 -4.95
CA LEU A 268 35.02 -2.10 -4.07
C LEU A 268 36.15 -2.65 -3.20
N SER A 269 36.48 -3.94 -3.31
CA SER A 269 37.53 -4.59 -2.51
C SER A 269 37.40 -4.33 -1.01
N LEU A 270 36.18 -4.40 -0.47
CA LEU A 270 35.92 -4.11 0.94
C LEU A 270 36.63 -5.12 1.86
N SER A 271 37.38 -4.61 2.84
CA SER A 271 38.10 -5.48 3.78
C SER A 271 37.17 -6.12 4.80
N GLY A 272 37.36 -7.43 5.01
CA GLY A 272 36.63 -8.26 5.95
C GLY A 272 37.11 -9.72 5.82
N GLU A 273 37.32 -10.39 6.95
CA GLU A 273 37.85 -11.76 7.01
C GLU A 273 36.91 -12.79 6.39
N THR A 274 35.59 -12.57 6.54
CA THR A 274 34.55 -13.44 6.00
C THR A 274 33.63 -12.66 5.08
N GLN A 275 32.99 -13.37 4.16
CA GLN A 275 32.02 -12.74 3.26
C GLN A 275 30.85 -12.09 4.02
N ALA A 276 30.39 -12.70 5.11
CA ALA A 276 29.36 -12.12 5.98
C ALA A 276 29.81 -10.79 6.61
N ARG A 277 31.06 -10.69 7.08
CA ARG A 277 31.62 -9.43 7.61
C ARG A 277 31.74 -8.35 6.52
N LYS A 278 32.12 -8.73 5.29
CA LYS A 278 32.15 -7.80 4.15
C LYS A 278 30.76 -7.24 3.84
N ILE A 279 29.74 -8.10 3.79
CA ILE A 279 28.34 -7.69 3.56
C ILE A 279 27.84 -6.78 4.69
N ALA A 280 28.10 -7.14 5.95
CA ALA A 280 27.71 -6.29 7.08
C ALA A 280 28.36 -4.89 7.01
N ARG A 281 29.64 -4.83 6.63
CA ARG A 281 30.32 -3.55 6.40
C ARG A 281 29.75 -2.77 5.22
N CYS A 282 29.43 -3.44 4.12
CA CYS A 282 28.76 -2.85 2.97
C CYS A 282 27.42 -2.22 3.36
N GLN A 283 26.63 -2.91 4.20
CA GLN A 283 25.38 -2.38 4.74
C GLN A 283 25.61 -1.12 5.57
N VAL A 284 26.61 -1.10 6.46
CA VAL A 284 26.95 0.09 7.26
C VAL A 284 27.39 1.26 6.38
N LEU A 285 28.18 1.00 5.33
CA LEU A 285 28.61 2.02 4.37
C LEU A 285 27.43 2.55 3.54
N LEU A 286 26.52 1.68 3.13
CA LEU A 286 25.29 2.05 2.43
C LEU A 286 24.40 2.94 3.31
N ASP A 287 24.19 2.56 4.57
CA ASP A 287 23.41 3.34 5.52
C ASP A 287 24.03 4.73 5.73
N LYS A 288 25.36 4.79 5.91
CA LYS A 288 26.09 6.07 6.01
C LYS A 288 25.95 6.93 4.75
N GLY A 289 26.03 6.33 3.57
CA GLY A 289 25.86 7.03 2.30
C GLY A 289 24.45 7.58 2.15
N MET A 290 23.43 6.80 2.54
CA MET A 290 22.04 7.25 2.54
C MET A 290 21.82 8.41 3.51
N ASP A 291 22.46 8.40 4.68
CA ASP A 291 22.40 9.51 5.65
C ASP A 291 23.01 10.80 5.08
N GLN A 292 24.15 10.70 4.36
CA GLN A 292 24.76 11.84 3.68
C GLN A 292 23.85 12.42 2.59
N VAL A 293 23.22 11.56 1.80
CA VAL A 293 22.24 12.00 0.79
C VAL A 293 21.04 12.68 1.46
N ARG A 294 20.50 12.11 2.54
CA ARG A 294 19.39 12.73 3.29
C ARG A 294 19.77 14.10 3.85
N GLN A 295 20.98 14.23 4.41
CA GLN A 295 21.48 15.50 4.90
C GLN A 295 21.60 16.53 3.77
N LEU A 296 22.14 16.13 2.62
CA LEU A 296 22.20 17.00 1.44
C LEU A 296 20.80 17.42 0.98
N VAL A 297 19.83 16.51 0.95
CA VAL A 297 18.43 16.86 0.62
C VAL A 297 17.88 17.87 1.62
N ARG A 298 18.12 17.71 2.92
CA ARG A 298 17.67 18.66 3.97
C ARG A 298 18.32 20.04 3.83
N GLU A 299 19.59 20.10 3.46
CA GLU A 299 20.34 21.35 3.35
C GLU A 299 20.06 22.10 2.05
N LYS A 300 19.99 21.38 0.92
CA LYS A 300 19.89 21.97 -0.42
C LYS A 300 18.47 22.01 -0.98
N LEU A 301 17.61 21.10 -0.53
CA LEU A 301 16.25 20.93 -1.04
C LEU A 301 15.26 20.78 0.14
N PRO A 302 15.17 21.78 1.04
CA PRO A 302 14.34 21.69 2.25
C PRO A 302 12.86 21.40 1.92
N VAL A 303 12.35 21.95 0.81
CA VAL A 303 10.98 21.69 0.33
C VAL A 303 10.75 20.20 0.01
N VAL A 304 11.75 19.54 -0.59
CA VAL A 304 11.69 18.10 -0.89
C VAL A 304 11.88 17.27 0.38
N ALA A 305 12.72 17.73 1.30
CA ALA A 305 12.96 17.07 2.59
C ALA A 305 11.70 17.08 3.47
N GLU A 306 11.05 18.23 3.62
CA GLU A 306 9.79 18.41 4.35
C GLU A 306 8.68 17.55 3.75
N TYR A 307 8.66 17.40 2.42
CA TYR A 307 7.68 16.57 1.73
C TYR A 307 7.91 15.06 1.88
N ARG A 308 9.16 14.59 1.82
CA ARG A 308 9.49 13.16 1.89
C ARG A 308 9.72 12.64 3.31
N GLN A 309 9.93 13.51 4.29
CA GLN A 309 9.89 13.12 5.69
C GLN A 309 8.44 12.77 6.04
N GLN A 310 8.09 11.49 5.86
CA GLN A 310 6.99 10.91 6.62
C GLN A 310 7.20 11.35 8.07
N GLN A 311 6.20 11.99 8.67
CA GLN A 311 6.29 12.40 10.07
C GLN A 311 6.71 11.19 10.88
N VAL A 312 7.93 11.23 11.42
CA VAL A 312 8.53 10.12 12.13
C VAL A 312 7.87 10.13 13.48
N ASN A 313 6.86 9.28 13.63
CA ASN A 313 6.17 9.19 14.91
C ASN A 313 7.12 8.58 15.94
N ILE A 314 7.60 9.40 16.86
CA ILE A 314 8.57 8.99 17.88
C ILE A 314 8.05 7.87 18.78
N ASN A 315 6.74 7.65 18.85
CA ASN A 315 6.13 6.59 19.65
C ASN A 315 6.14 5.23 18.95
N SER A 316 6.14 5.18 17.61
CA SER A 316 6.12 3.92 16.84
C SER A 316 7.39 3.68 16.02
N ALA A 317 8.22 4.70 15.83
CA ALA A 317 9.44 4.59 15.05
C ALA A 317 10.38 3.54 15.65
N SER A 318 11.01 2.76 14.78
CA SER A 318 12.01 1.79 15.22
C SER A 318 13.28 2.50 15.70
N ARG A 319 14.11 1.81 16.49
CA ARG A 319 15.43 2.36 16.90
C ARG A 319 16.27 2.83 15.72
N ARG A 320 16.21 2.09 14.61
CA ARG A 320 16.89 2.43 13.36
C ARG A 320 16.36 3.76 12.80
N ASP A 321 15.05 3.93 12.74
CA ASP A 321 14.45 5.15 12.20
C ASP A 321 14.74 6.36 13.10
N LEU A 322 14.65 6.19 14.42
CA LEU A 322 15.03 7.23 15.37
C LEU A 322 16.49 7.68 15.21
N ARG A 323 17.40 6.71 14.98
CA ARG A 323 18.82 6.99 14.80
C ARG A 323 19.11 7.66 13.45
N HIS A 324 18.58 7.14 12.35
CA HIS A 324 18.94 7.60 11.00
C HIS A 324 18.09 8.77 10.50
N GLN A 325 16.84 8.88 10.94
CA GLN A 325 15.94 9.94 10.47
C GLN A 325 15.98 11.14 11.42
N LEU A 326 16.12 10.94 12.73
CA LEU A 326 16.10 12.02 13.72
C LEU A 326 17.48 12.36 14.31
N ASP A 327 18.52 11.56 14.01
CA ASP A 327 19.88 11.68 14.58
C ASP A 327 19.91 11.68 16.12
N LEU A 328 19.07 10.83 16.72
CA LEU A 328 19.09 10.57 18.15
C LEU A 328 20.27 9.65 18.50
N THR A 329 20.95 9.95 19.60
CA THR A 329 21.99 9.10 20.18
C THR A 329 21.37 7.88 20.87
N GLU A 330 22.12 6.79 21.03
CA GLU A 330 21.60 5.56 21.68
C GLU A 330 21.07 5.85 23.10
N GLY A 331 21.74 6.71 23.87
CA GLY A 331 21.25 7.11 25.19
C GLY A 331 19.96 7.93 25.15
N GLU A 332 19.78 8.79 24.14
CA GLU A 332 18.50 9.49 23.92
C GLU A 332 17.40 8.51 23.50
N ILE A 333 17.71 7.55 22.63
CA ILE A 333 16.78 6.50 22.20
C ILE A 333 16.34 5.64 23.39
N GLU A 334 17.26 5.22 24.25
CA GLU A 334 16.93 4.44 25.46
C GLU A 334 16.01 5.22 26.40
N ARG A 335 16.32 6.50 26.69
CA ARG A 335 15.43 7.35 27.49
C ARG A 335 14.07 7.54 26.82
N LEU A 336 14.06 7.73 25.50
CA LEU A 336 12.83 7.91 24.73
C LEU A 336 11.94 6.67 24.89
N MET A 337 12.50 5.49 24.68
CA MET A 337 11.84 4.19 24.76
C MET A 337 11.20 3.93 26.13
N ILE A 338 11.88 4.30 27.22
CA ILE A 338 11.38 4.07 28.59
C ILE A 338 10.06 4.80 28.84
N TYR A 339 9.91 6.03 28.33
CA TYR A 339 8.75 6.87 28.61
C TYR A 339 7.81 7.09 27.42
N ARG A 340 7.85 6.24 26.39
CA ARG A 340 6.77 6.16 25.39
C ARG A 340 5.48 5.86 26.15
N GLN A 341 4.33 6.51 25.92
CA GLN A 341 4.02 7.39 24.80
C GLN A 341 4.07 8.88 25.18
N TYR A 342 4.53 9.68 24.23
CA TYR A 342 4.50 11.13 24.30
C TYR A 342 3.26 11.65 23.57
N LYS A 343 2.52 12.59 24.19
CA LYS A 343 1.38 13.25 23.54
C LYS A 343 1.82 14.46 22.72
N LYS A 344 2.93 15.09 23.12
CA LYS A 344 3.52 16.26 22.47
C LYS A 344 5.04 16.14 22.50
N LEU A 345 5.72 16.75 21.51
CA LEU A 345 7.19 16.73 21.46
C LEU A 345 7.82 17.44 22.66
N VAL A 346 7.17 18.48 23.20
CA VAL A 346 7.65 19.22 24.39
C VAL A 346 7.89 18.30 25.59
N GLU A 347 7.09 17.23 25.74
CA GLU A 347 7.23 16.26 26.82
C GLU A 347 8.58 15.51 26.78
N LEU A 348 9.27 15.49 25.63
CA LEU A 348 10.63 14.95 25.53
C LEU A 348 11.64 15.76 26.35
N VAL A 349 11.44 17.08 26.44
CA VAL A 349 12.27 17.96 27.25
C VAL A 349 11.90 17.79 28.73
N ASP A 350 10.60 17.77 29.04
CA ASP A 350 10.11 17.61 30.41
C ASP A 350 10.61 16.31 31.05
N LYS A 351 10.65 15.22 30.26
CA LYS A 351 11.19 13.92 30.70
C LYS A 351 12.71 13.77 30.53
N SER A 352 13.42 14.86 30.21
CA SER A 352 14.88 14.89 30.03
C SER A 352 15.41 13.87 29.00
N VAL A 353 14.61 13.58 27.98
CA VAL A 353 15.03 12.71 26.86
C VAL A 353 16.03 13.48 25.99
N VAL A 354 15.68 14.71 25.63
CA VAL A 354 16.48 15.65 24.81
C VAL A 354 16.50 17.04 25.44
N LYS A 355 17.52 17.83 25.08
CA LYS A 355 17.65 19.24 25.50
C LYS A 355 16.72 20.15 24.70
N VAL A 356 16.40 21.33 25.24
CA VAL A 356 15.51 22.33 24.61
C VAL A 356 15.98 22.68 23.19
N ASP A 357 17.27 22.89 22.98
CA ASP A 357 17.82 23.27 21.67
C ASP A 357 17.63 22.18 20.61
N ARG A 358 17.65 20.91 21.03
CA ARG A 358 17.45 19.74 20.16
C ARG A 358 16.00 19.57 19.73
N LEU A 359 15.04 20.12 20.46
CA LEU A 359 13.62 19.98 20.14
C LEU A 359 13.29 20.60 18.77
N LYS A 360 13.80 21.81 18.51
CA LYS A 360 13.62 22.50 17.22
C LYS A 360 14.26 21.74 16.06
N GLU A 361 15.42 21.10 16.31
CA GLU A 361 16.06 20.25 15.29
C GLU A 361 15.21 19.02 14.96
N LEU A 362 14.59 18.40 15.96
CA LEU A 362 13.73 17.23 15.77
C LEU A 362 12.46 17.59 15.00
N GLU A 363 11.83 18.72 15.33
CA GLU A 363 10.67 19.24 14.59
C GLU A 363 11.02 19.49 13.12
N LYS A 364 12.17 20.15 12.85
CA LYS A 364 12.66 20.36 11.49
C LYS A 364 12.98 19.05 10.75
N LYS A 365 13.32 17.98 11.48
CA LYS A 365 13.55 16.64 10.92
C LYS A 365 12.25 15.83 10.75
N GLY A 366 11.10 16.43 11.03
CA GLY A 366 9.79 15.79 10.86
C GLY A 366 9.42 14.85 12.00
N ALA A 367 9.99 15.00 13.19
CA ALA A 367 9.52 14.25 14.36
C ALA A 367 8.06 14.61 14.67
N ALA A 368 7.25 13.62 15.02
CA ALA A 368 5.90 13.83 15.51
C ALA A 368 5.64 12.97 16.74
N ALA A 369 4.88 13.49 17.71
CA ALA A 369 4.44 12.74 18.87
C ALA A 369 2.94 12.45 18.71
N VAL A 370 2.62 11.27 18.17
CA VAL A 370 1.23 10.81 18.05
C VAL A 370 1.09 9.51 18.85
N PRO A 371 0.21 9.45 19.87
CA PRO A 371 0.02 8.22 20.63
C PRO A 371 -0.50 7.09 19.73
N VAL A 372 0.04 5.88 19.90
CA VAL A 372 -0.25 4.71 19.05
C VAL A 372 -0.82 3.59 19.92
N PRO A 373 -2.13 3.35 19.93
CA PRO A 373 -2.69 2.27 20.71
C PRO A 373 -2.20 0.91 20.17
N VAL A 374 -1.59 0.09 21.03
CA VAL A 374 -1.11 -1.26 20.69
C VAL A 374 -2.03 -2.29 21.30
N ASP A 375 -2.72 -3.06 20.45
CA ASP A 375 -3.60 -4.13 20.91
C ASP A 375 -2.79 -5.37 21.31
N ILE A 376 -2.73 -5.69 22.60
CA ILE A 376 -1.88 -6.77 23.13
C ILE A 376 -2.21 -8.12 22.50
N ASN A 377 -3.47 -8.37 22.10
CA ASN A 377 -3.87 -9.66 21.53
C ASN A 377 -3.40 -9.86 20.08
N SER A 378 -3.27 -8.78 19.30
CA SER A 378 -2.93 -8.83 17.88
C SER A 378 -1.51 -8.30 17.56
N ALA A 379 -0.89 -7.58 18.49
CA ALA A 379 0.43 -6.97 18.31
C ALA A 379 1.51 -8.01 17.99
N THR A 380 2.43 -7.68 17.09
CA THR A 380 3.58 -8.55 16.82
C THR A 380 4.57 -8.51 17.97
N MET A 381 5.45 -9.51 18.05
CA MET A 381 6.55 -9.52 19.02
C MET A 381 7.40 -8.25 18.94
N ARG A 382 7.57 -7.71 17.72
CA ARG A 382 8.31 -6.48 17.48
C ARG A 382 7.59 -5.26 18.04
N ASP A 383 6.27 -5.16 17.84
CA ASP A 383 5.48 -4.03 18.36
C ASP A 383 5.50 -3.99 19.89
N LEU A 384 5.46 -5.16 20.52
CA LEU A 384 5.62 -5.28 21.96
C LEU A 384 6.97 -4.73 22.44
N LEU A 385 8.07 -5.16 21.82
CA LEU A 385 9.42 -4.73 22.18
C LEU A 385 9.68 -3.24 21.88
N ASP A 386 9.31 -2.81 20.68
CA ASP A 386 9.66 -1.49 20.15
C ASP A 386 8.67 -0.42 20.61
N ILE A 387 7.36 -0.68 20.66
CA ILE A 387 6.35 0.36 20.97
C ILE A 387 6.04 0.36 22.47
N LEU A 388 5.74 -0.81 23.04
CA LEU A 388 5.41 -0.94 24.47
C LEU A 388 6.65 -0.98 25.37
N ALA A 389 7.84 -1.05 24.80
CA ALA A 389 9.13 -1.06 25.49
C ALA A 389 9.27 -2.20 26.51
N ILE A 390 8.63 -3.35 26.26
CA ILE A 390 8.73 -4.49 27.17
C ILE A 390 9.95 -5.38 26.90
N PRO A 391 10.55 -6.00 27.94
CA PRO A 391 11.64 -6.95 27.75
C PRO A 391 11.22 -8.20 26.97
N LYS A 392 12.16 -8.79 26.23
CA LYS A 392 11.90 -9.98 25.39
C LYS A 392 11.24 -11.14 26.14
N ALA A 393 11.70 -11.47 27.35
CA ALA A 393 11.11 -12.54 28.15
C ALA A 393 9.67 -12.27 28.60
N MET A 394 9.27 -11.00 28.72
CA MET A 394 7.90 -10.61 29.03
C MET A 394 7.02 -10.64 27.78
N ALA A 395 7.54 -10.14 26.65
CA ALA A 395 6.85 -10.19 25.38
C ALA A 395 6.56 -11.64 24.93
N GLU A 396 7.51 -12.57 25.10
CA GLU A 396 7.30 -14.00 24.83
C GLU A 396 6.18 -14.61 25.70
N ARG A 397 6.16 -14.28 27.00
CA ARG A 397 5.08 -14.70 27.91
C ARG A 397 3.73 -14.13 27.53
N LEU A 398 3.67 -12.86 27.12
CA LEU A 398 2.42 -12.26 26.67
C LEU A 398 1.90 -12.92 25.40
N VAL A 399 2.78 -13.18 24.42
CA VAL A 399 2.39 -13.84 23.17
C VAL A 399 1.86 -15.25 23.41
N SER A 400 2.46 -16.03 24.31
CA SER A 400 2.05 -17.41 24.59
C SER A 400 0.74 -17.53 25.37
N LEU A 401 0.37 -16.50 26.15
CA LEU A 401 -0.81 -16.49 27.01
C LEU A 401 -2.05 -15.82 26.38
N ARG A 402 -1.90 -15.30 25.15
CA ARG A 402 -3.03 -14.77 24.35
C ARG A 402 -4.06 -15.87 24.06
N PRO A 403 -5.36 -15.52 23.95
CA PRO A 403 -5.91 -14.18 24.08
C PRO A 403 -6.26 -13.78 25.53
N PHE A 404 -6.33 -12.47 25.76
CA PHE A 404 -6.74 -11.85 27.02
C PHE A 404 -8.11 -11.17 26.86
N PRO A 405 -9.09 -11.45 27.74
CA PRO A 405 -10.41 -10.82 27.67
C PRO A 405 -10.42 -9.35 28.10
N ASP A 406 -9.62 -8.99 29.11
CA ASP A 406 -9.53 -7.66 29.69
C ASP A 406 -8.11 -7.40 30.27
N LEU A 407 -7.78 -6.14 30.54
CA LEU A 407 -6.44 -5.78 31.04
C LEU A 407 -6.19 -6.37 32.44
N ALA A 408 -7.25 -6.53 33.25
CA ALA A 408 -7.15 -7.15 34.57
C ALA A 408 -6.78 -8.64 34.50
N SER A 409 -7.14 -9.35 33.43
CA SER A 409 -6.74 -10.76 33.25
C SER A 409 -5.22 -10.95 33.11
N LEU A 410 -4.48 -9.92 32.70
CA LEU A 410 -3.03 -9.97 32.60
C LEU A 410 -2.38 -10.16 33.97
N VAL A 411 -2.89 -9.45 34.99
CA VAL A 411 -2.43 -9.59 36.38
C VAL A 411 -2.91 -10.92 36.96
N LYS A 412 -4.18 -11.29 36.71
CA LYS A 412 -4.76 -12.55 37.22
C LYS A 412 -4.06 -13.80 36.68
N LYS A 413 -3.61 -13.78 35.42
CA LYS A 413 -2.85 -14.88 34.80
C LYS A 413 -1.35 -14.87 35.16
N GLN A 414 -0.92 -14.02 36.09
CA GLN A 414 0.48 -13.81 36.47
C GLN A 414 1.39 -13.47 35.26
N ALA A 415 0.81 -12.89 34.21
CA ALA A 415 1.57 -12.47 33.05
C ALA A 415 2.37 -11.19 33.36
N LEU A 416 1.83 -10.33 34.22
CA LEU A 416 2.37 -9.02 34.60
C LEU A 416 2.05 -8.69 36.07
N SER A 417 2.90 -7.88 36.71
CA SER A 417 2.55 -7.22 37.98
C SER A 417 1.62 -6.00 37.75
N GLU A 418 0.97 -5.50 38.80
CA GLU A 418 0.12 -4.29 38.69
C GLU A 418 0.92 -3.05 38.26
N GLU A 419 2.16 -2.92 38.73
CA GLU A 419 3.07 -1.84 38.31
C GLU A 419 3.44 -1.96 36.83
N GLU A 420 3.72 -3.17 36.35
CA GLU A 420 4.03 -3.44 34.95
C GLU A 420 2.82 -3.20 34.04
N LEU A 421 1.62 -3.57 34.49
CA LEU A 421 0.39 -3.27 33.78
C LEU A 421 0.17 -1.75 33.69
N GLY A 422 0.36 -1.01 34.78
CA GLY A 422 0.25 0.44 34.79
C GLY A 422 1.21 1.11 33.80
N ARG A 423 2.48 0.64 33.75
CA ARG A 423 3.46 1.10 32.74
C ARG A 423 3.00 0.77 31.33
N LEU A 424 2.52 -0.46 31.08
CA LEU A 424 2.05 -0.86 29.76
C LEU A 424 0.86 -0.02 29.28
N THR A 425 -0.11 0.25 30.14
CA THR A 425 -1.25 1.10 29.80
C THR A 425 -0.81 2.54 29.53
N ALA A 426 0.14 3.08 30.31
CA ALA A 426 0.75 4.39 30.04
C ALA A 426 1.51 4.42 28.69
N ASN A 427 2.11 3.29 28.32
CA ASN A 427 2.79 3.08 27.04
C ASN A 427 1.80 2.78 25.89
N GLY A 428 0.49 2.92 26.13
CA GLY A 428 -0.56 2.80 25.12
C GLY A 428 -0.99 1.37 24.79
N ALA A 429 -0.75 0.42 25.71
CA ALA A 429 -1.30 -0.91 25.60
C ALA A 429 -2.82 -0.87 25.77
N VAL A 430 -3.51 -1.44 24.79
CA VAL A 430 -4.96 -1.56 24.78
C VAL A 430 -5.30 -3.03 24.58
N LEU A 431 -6.48 -3.44 25.04
CA LEU A 431 -7.08 -4.68 24.60
C LEU A 431 -8.32 -4.31 23.82
N ARG A 432 -8.34 -4.61 22.52
CA ARG A 432 -9.64 -4.67 21.86
C ARG A 432 -10.39 -5.86 22.44
N PRO A 433 -11.70 -5.73 22.72
CA PRO A 433 -12.50 -6.88 23.06
C PRO A 433 -12.25 -7.89 21.94
N VAL A 434 -11.72 -9.06 22.32
CA VAL A 434 -11.64 -10.20 21.41
C VAL A 434 -13.07 -10.33 20.91
N ALA A 435 -13.31 -10.09 19.62
CA ALA A 435 -14.59 -10.43 19.04
C ALA A 435 -14.75 -11.89 19.41
N ASN A 436 -15.64 -12.20 20.37
CA ASN A 436 -15.92 -13.56 20.79
C ASN A 436 -15.97 -14.35 19.49
N GLN A 437 -15.14 -15.39 19.35
CA GLN A 437 -15.15 -16.24 18.16
C GLN A 437 -16.61 -16.63 17.97
N ARG A 438 -17.29 -15.92 17.07
CA ARG A 438 -18.73 -16.05 16.93
C ARG A 438 -18.91 -17.42 16.35
N THR A 439 -19.62 -18.27 17.06
CA THR A 439 -19.73 -19.66 16.65
C THR A 439 -20.58 -19.72 15.39
N ASN A 440 -20.26 -20.62 14.46
CA ASN A 440 -21.05 -20.76 13.25
C ASN A 440 -22.45 -21.31 13.62
N ILE A 441 -23.49 -20.54 13.38
CA ILE A 441 -24.88 -20.89 13.70
C ILE A 441 -25.32 -22.17 13.02
N ASN A 442 -24.74 -22.52 11.86
CA ASN A 442 -25.04 -23.76 11.15
C ASN A 442 -24.39 -25.00 11.78
N LYS A 443 -23.34 -24.84 12.61
CA LYS A 443 -22.58 -25.94 13.25
C LYS A 443 -22.82 -26.06 14.76
N VAL A 444 -23.56 -25.13 15.36
CA VAL A 444 -23.76 -25.00 16.81
C VAL A 444 -24.76 -26.03 17.36
N GLU A 445 -24.47 -26.63 18.52
CA GLU A 445 -25.40 -27.56 19.19
C GLU A 445 -26.51 -26.83 19.98
N LEU A 446 -27.63 -27.50 20.24
CA LEU A 446 -28.79 -26.93 20.96
C LEU A 446 -28.40 -26.33 22.32
N ILE A 447 -27.56 -27.04 23.07
CA ILE A 447 -27.09 -26.62 24.40
C ILE A 447 -26.36 -25.27 24.33
N GLN A 448 -25.63 -25.02 23.25
CA GLN A 448 -24.87 -23.78 23.05
C GLN A 448 -25.76 -22.59 22.67
N LEU A 449 -26.88 -22.82 21.94
CA LEU A 449 -27.89 -21.79 21.66
C LEU A 449 -28.60 -21.35 22.93
N VAL A 450 -29.03 -22.32 23.75
CA VAL A 450 -29.73 -22.05 25.02
C VAL A 450 -28.82 -21.33 26.00
N LYS A 451 -27.55 -21.76 26.11
CA LYS A 451 -26.53 -21.08 26.93
C LYS A 451 -26.25 -19.64 26.46
N ALA A 452 -26.44 -19.35 25.17
CA ALA A 452 -26.29 -18.00 24.62
C ALA A 452 -27.50 -17.09 24.86
N GLY A 453 -28.57 -17.60 25.49
CA GLY A 453 -29.77 -16.83 25.84
C GLY A 453 -30.91 -16.93 24.82
N VAL A 454 -30.87 -17.90 23.90
CA VAL A 454 -31.99 -18.22 22.99
C VAL A 454 -32.94 -19.18 23.70
N ASP A 455 -34.24 -18.95 23.62
CA ASP A 455 -35.24 -19.86 24.19
C ASP A 455 -35.22 -21.22 23.48
N GLU A 456 -35.57 -22.28 24.21
CA GLU A 456 -35.46 -23.66 23.71
C GLU A 456 -36.33 -23.93 22.48
N ALA A 457 -37.50 -23.27 22.39
CA ALA A 457 -38.39 -23.39 21.24
C ALA A 457 -37.78 -22.75 19.98
N THR A 458 -37.19 -21.55 20.08
CA THR A 458 -36.48 -20.91 18.97
C THR A 458 -35.20 -21.65 18.61
N ALA A 459 -34.45 -22.15 19.59
CA ALA A 459 -33.24 -22.93 19.36
C ALA A 459 -33.53 -24.24 18.58
N GLY A 460 -34.66 -24.89 18.87
CA GLY A 460 -35.15 -26.04 18.11
C GLY A 460 -35.51 -25.69 16.66
N ARG A 461 -36.21 -24.58 16.43
CA ARG A 461 -36.53 -24.10 15.06
C ARG A 461 -35.27 -23.76 14.26
N LEU A 462 -34.28 -23.14 14.93
CA LEU A 462 -32.96 -22.82 14.39
C LEU A 462 -32.13 -24.03 13.98
N LEU A 463 -32.39 -25.21 14.55
CA LEU A 463 -31.71 -26.45 14.15
C LEU A 463 -32.41 -27.09 12.95
N LEU A 464 -33.74 -27.00 12.89
CA LEU A 464 -34.55 -27.58 11.82
C LEU A 464 -34.38 -26.86 10.48
N GLY A 465 -34.18 -25.53 10.49
CA GLY A 465 -34.05 -24.74 9.26
C GLY A 465 -32.64 -24.67 8.68
N ARG A 466 -31.67 -25.42 9.21
CA ARG A 466 -30.29 -25.39 8.71
C ARG A 466 -30.16 -26.15 7.38
N PRO A 467 -29.24 -25.74 6.50
CA PRO A 467 -28.28 -24.63 6.64
C PRO A 467 -28.84 -23.29 6.14
N TYR A 468 -28.47 -22.20 6.80
CA TYR A 468 -28.80 -20.84 6.39
C TYR A 468 -27.66 -20.21 5.59
N SER A 469 -28.00 -19.54 4.49
CA SER A 469 -27.06 -18.86 3.59
C SER A 469 -26.90 -17.37 3.91
N SER A 470 -27.92 -16.74 4.48
CA SER A 470 -27.93 -15.30 4.81
C SER A 470 -28.70 -15.00 6.09
N TRP A 471 -28.45 -13.83 6.69
CA TRP A 471 -29.17 -13.41 7.91
C TRP A 471 -30.63 -13.08 7.61
N GLN A 472 -30.90 -12.63 6.37
CA GLN A 472 -32.24 -12.30 5.90
C GLN A 472 -33.12 -13.55 5.74
N GLU A 473 -32.56 -14.65 5.23
CA GLU A 473 -33.24 -15.96 5.16
C GLU A 473 -33.64 -16.46 6.56
N LEU A 474 -32.76 -16.26 7.54
CA LEU A 474 -33.01 -16.63 8.94
C LEU A 474 -34.09 -15.71 9.58
N GLU A 475 -34.18 -14.46 9.13
CA GLU A 475 -35.17 -13.45 9.53
C GLU A 475 -36.57 -13.77 9.02
N GLU A 476 -36.67 -14.11 7.74
CA GLU A 476 -37.91 -14.55 7.10
C GLU A 476 -38.41 -15.88 7.66
N PHE A 477 -37.51 -16.79 8.03
CA PHE A 477 -37.88 -18.12 8.53
C PHE A 477 -38.39 -18.12 9.98
N LEU A 478 -37.78 -17.34 10.88
CA LEU A 478 -38.06 -17.44 12.32
C LEU A 478 -38.99 -16.36 12.86
N GLY A 479 -39.09 -15.20 12.21
CA GLY A 479 -39.96 -14.10 12.64
C GLY A 479 -39.76 -13.69 14.11
N LEU A 480 -38.50 -13.63 14.57
CA LEU A 480 -38.16 -13.40 15.98
C LEU A 480 -38.26 -11.94 16.39
N GLU A 481 -38.44 -11.71 17.69
CA GLU A 481 -38.34 -10.39 18.31
C GLU A 481 -36.93 -9.82 18.22
N GLU A 482 -36.83 -8.49 18.18
CA GLU A 482 -35.58 -7.75 17.96
C GLU A 482 -34.50 -8.03 19.04
N GLY A 483 -34.92 -8.33 20.28
CA GLY A 483 -34.00 -8.70 21.36
C GLY A 483 -33.25 -10.01 21.09
N THR A 484 -33.94 -11.03 20.57
CA THR A 484 -33.35 -12.33 20.23
C THR A 484 -32.40 -12.21 19.03
N TRP A 485 -32.71 -11.32 18.09
CA TRP A 485 -31.82 -10.98 16.97
C TRP A 485 -30.50 -10.36 17.40
N GLN A 486 -30.52 -9.46 18.37
CA GLN A 486 -29.31 -8.87 18.92
C GLN A 486 -28.42 -9.92 19.59
N VAL A 487 -29.02 -10.86 20.33
CA VAL A 487 -28.31 -11.99 20.94
C VAL A 487 -27.68 -12.89 19.87
N LEU A 488 -28.43 -13.24 18.83
CA LEU A 488 -27.95 -14.09 17.73
C LEU A 488 -26.80 -13.43 16.94
N ARG A 489 -26.97 -12.17 16.53
CA ARG A 489 -25.95 -11.42 15.76
C ARG A 489 -24.71 -11.10 16.59
N LYS A 490 -24.83 -11.00 17.92
CA LYS A 490 -23.70 -10.76 18.83
C LYS A 490 -22.84 -12.02 19.00
N ASN A 491 -23.48 -13.18 19.11
CA ASN A 491 -22.83 -14.43 19.53
C ASN A 491 -22.51 -15.40 18.38
N PHE A 492 -23.13 -15.26 17.20
CA PHE A 492 -23.00 -16.23 16.10
C PHE A 492 -22.70 -15.60 14.72
N ILE A 493 -22.20 -16.40 13.77
CA ILE A 493 -21.99 -16.07 12.35
C ILE A 493 -22.58 -17.16 11.44
N LEU A 494 -22.88 -16.83 10.18
CA LEU A 494 -23.47 -17.78 9.21
C LEU A 494 -22.44 -18.62 8.44
N SER A 495 -21.27 -18.06 8.17
CA SER A 495 -20.18 -18.74 7.48
C SER A 495 -18.87 -18.51 8.21
N GLU A 496 -17.96 -19.47 8.11
CA GLU A 496 -16.56 -19.21 8.40
C GLU A 496 -16.08 -18.22 7.34
N ALA A 497 -16.07 -16.92 7.68
CA ALA A 497 -15.18 -16.02 6.98
C ALA A 497 -13.78 -16.61 7.16
N TYR A 498 -13.17 -17.03 6.06
CA TYR A 498 -11.80 -17.54 6.00
C TYR A 498 -10.93 -16.66 6.91
N SER A 499 -10.39 -17.29 7.96
CA SER A 499 -9.44 -16.67 8.89
C SER A 499 -8.08 -16.54 8.25
#